data_AF-A0A9E2MYF0-F1
#
_entry.id   AF-A0A9E2MYF0-F1
#
_cell.length_a   1.000
_cell.length_b   1.000
_cell.length_c   1.000
_cell.angle_alpha   90.00
_cell.angle_beta   90.00
_cell.angle_gamma   90.00
#
_symmetry.space_group_name_H-M   'P 1'
#
loop_
_entity.id
_entity.type
_entity.pdbx_description
1 polymer ?
#
loop_
_entity_poly.entity_id
_entity_poly.type
_entity_poly.pdbx_seq_one_letter_code
_entity_poly.pdbx_strand_id
1 'polypeptide(L)'
;MRKFKEKFNIAIDMKWRGFKYPEIAEKLGVSLDTVKSWFRKNGLLDQHYKDYVHDQFIMRKQEQQRREAEKTHENALKRTE
;
A
#
# COMPACT_ATOMS: atom_id res chain seq x y z
N MET A 1 -0.65 -11.12 19.40
CA MET A 1 -0.45 -10.53 18.05
C MET A 1 1.02 -10.68 17.69
N ARG A 2 1.36 -11.47 16.67
CA ARG A 2 2.77 -11.70 16.28
C ARG A 2 3.32 -10.37 15.75
N LYS A 3 4.27 -9.74 16.44
CA LYS A 3 4.90 -8.48 16.00
C LYS A 3 5.38 -8.65 14.55
N PHE A 4 4.70 -7.99 13.62
CA PHE A 4 5.10 -7.98 12.22
C PHE A 4 6.39 -7.18 12.11
N LYS A 5 7.44 -7.76 11.52
CA LYS A 5 8.76 -7.12 11.50
C LYS A 5 8.71 -5.89 10.61
N GLU A 6 9.30 -4.79 11.07
CA GLU A 6 9.38 -3.51 10.35
C GLU A 6 9.83 -3.66 8.88
N LYS A 7 10.86 -4.48 8.65
CA LYS A 7 11.35 -4.77 7.29
C LYS A 7 10.31 -5.35 6.33
N PHE A 8 9.31 -6.06 6.83
CA PHE A 8 8.24 -6.62 5.99
C PHE A 8 7.25 -5.56 5.57
N ASN A 9 6.92 -4.61 6.46
CA ASN A 9 6.11 -3.45 6.10
C ASN A 9 6.79 -2.62 5.01
N ILE A 10 8.10 -2.37 5.18
CA ILE A 10 8.91 -1.66 4.18
C ILE A 10 8.90 -2.43 2.85
N ALA A 11 9.10 -3.75 2.87
CA ALA A 11 9.06 -4.57 1.65
C ALA A 11 7.70 -4.47 0.93
N ILE A 12 6.59 -4.54 1.66
CA ILE A 12 5.22 -4.45 1.12
C ILE A 12 4.97 -3.07 0.49
N ASP A 13 5.30 -1.99 1.21
CA ASP A 13 5.14 -0.62 0.72
C ASP A 13 5.99 -0.38 -0.54
N MET A 14 7.26 -0.79 -0.53
CA MET A 14 8.12 -0.69 -1.71
C MET A 14 7.56 -1.50 -2.90
N LYS A 15 7.10 -2.74 -2.66
CA LYS A 15 6.50 -3.55 -3.71
C LYS A 15 5.26 -2.89 -4.30
N TRP A 16 4.42 -2.29 -3.47
CA TRP A 16 3.22 -1.57 -3.91
C TRP A 16 3.56 -0.30 -4.71
N ARG A 17 4.62 0.42 -4.34
CA ARG A 17 5.16 1.56 -5.09
C ARG A 17 5.83 1.17 -6.42
N GLY A 18 6.00 -0.12 -6.70
CA GLY A 18 6.54 -0.62 -7.97
C GLY A 18 8.03 -0.95 -7.96
N PHE A 19 8.71 -0.93 -6.81
CA PHE A 19 10.11 -1.34 -6.72
C PHE A 19 10.29 -2.83 -7.05
N LYS A 20 11.38 -3.16 -7.72
CA LYS A 20 11.79 -4.52 -8.09
C LYS A 20 12.42 -5.23 -6.90
N TYR A 21 12.39 -6.57 -6.92
CA TYR A 21 12.96 -7.36 -5.82
C TYR A 21 14.45 -7.11 -5.52
N PRO A 22 15.34 -6.83 -6.50
CA PRO A 22 16.72 -6.45 -6.19
C PRO A 22 16.83 -5.16 -5.38
N GLU A 23 16.02 -4.14 -5.71
CA GLU A 23 16.02 -2.85 -5.01
C GLU A 23 15.51 -3.00 -3.57
N ILE A 24 14.48 -3.84 -3.37
CA ILE A 24 13.96 -4.18 -2.05
C ILE A 24 15.01 -4.96 -1.24
N ALA A 25 15.71 -5.89 -1.88
CA ALA A 25 16.74 -6.71 -1.25
C ALA A 25 17.93 -5.86 -0.78
N GLU A 26 18.43 -4.98 -1.65
CA GLU A 26 19.46 -4.00 -1.34
C GLU A 26 19.05 -3.08 -0.19
N LYS A 27 17.84 -2.49 -0.27
CA LYS A 27 17.32 -1.58 0.75
C LYS A 27 17.23 -2.23 2.14
N LEU A 28 16.91 -3.52 2.20
CA LEU A 28 16.67 -4.24 3.45
C LEU A 28 17.87 -5.08 3.92
N GLY A 29 18.98 -5.10 3.18
CA GLY A 29 20.16 -5.89 3.51
C GLY A 29 19.89 -7.40 3.55
N VAL A 30 19.06 -7.92 2.65
CA VAL A 30 18.75 -9.35 2.53
C VAL A 30 19.03 -9.86 1.12
N SER A 31 19.10 -11.19 0.93
CA SER A 31 19.30 -11.74 -0.41
C SER A 31 18.07 -11.56 -1.31
N LEU A 32 18.31 -11.50 -2.63
CA LEU A 32 17.23 -11.48 -3.64
C LEU A 32 16.27 -12.67 -3.47
N ASP A 33 16.80 -13.86 -3.20
CA ASP A 33 15.97 -15.07 -3.01
C ASP A 33 15.13 -15.00 -1.74
N THR A 34 15.60 -14.32 -0.70
CA THR A 34 14.81 -14.04 0.50
C THR A 34 13.58 -13.20 0.14
N VAL A 35 13.77 -12.12 -0.64
CA VAL A 35 12.66 -11.27 -1.09
C VAL A 35 11.70 -12.03 -2.00
N LYS A 36 12.21 -12.82 -2.96
CA LYS A 36 11.36 -13.66 -3.82
C LYS A 36 10.54 -14.66 -2.99
N SER A 37 11.15 -15.29 -1.99
CA SER A 37 10.47 -16.23 -1.08
C SER A 37 9.37 -15.57 -0.25
N TRP A 38 9.53 -14.29 0.09
CA TRP A 38 8.48 -13.53 0.78
C TRP A 38 7.25 -13.32 -0.11
N PHE A 39 7.43 -12.97 -1.38
CA PHE A 39 6.33 -12.60 -2.29
C PHE A 39 5.85 -13.72 -3.23
N ARG A 40 6.43 -14.92 -3.18
CA ARG A 40 5.93 -16.08 -3.94
C ARG A 40 4.51 -16.45 -3.49
N LYS A 41 3.79 -17.24 -4.29
CA LYS A 41 2.48 -17.80 -3.90
C LYS A 41 2.61 -18.59 -2.59
N ASN A 42 1.71 -18.32 -1.63
CA ASN A 42 1.77 -18.85 -0.26
C ASN A 42 3.07 -18.50 0.50
N GLY A 43 3.77 -17.46 0.04
CA GLY A 43 4.95 -16.90 0.71
C GLY A 43 4.56 -16.07 1.92
N LEU A 44 5.58 -15.71 2.72
CA LEU A 44 5.39 -15.02 3.98
C LEU A 44 4.60 -13.71 3.86
N LEU A 45 4.73 -12.99 2.74
CA LEU A 45 4.11 -11.68 2.50
C LEU A 45 3.02 -11.73 1.42
N ASP A 46 2.68 -12.90 0.86
CA ASP A 46 1.69 -13.01 -0.22
C ASP A 46 0.33 -12.42 0.20
N GLN A 47 -0.24 -12.94 1.30
CA GLN A 47 -1.52 -12.46 1.78
C GLN A 47 -1.43 -11.01 2.30
N HIS A 48 -0.39 -10.69 3.07
CA HIS A 48 -0.20 -9.34 3.60
C HIS A 48 -0.08 -8.27 2.51
N TYR A 49 0.54 -8.61 1.37
CA TYR A 49 0.62 -7.71 0.23
C TYR A 49 -0.76 -7.50 -0.42
N LYS A 50 -1.57 -8.55 -0.56
CA LYS A 50 -2.94 -8.45 -1.09
C LYS A 50 -3.82 -7.58 -0.20
N ASP A 51 -3.75 -7.80 1.12
CA ASP A 51 -4.49 -7.02 2.10
C ASP A 51 -4.09 -5.54 2.03
N TYR A 52 -2.78 -5.26 1.99
CA TYR A 52 -2.27 -3.90 1.84
C TYR A 52 -2.74 -3.23 0.53
N VAL A 53 -2.70 -3.93 -0.60
CA VAL A 53 -3.18 -3.40 -1.89
C VAL A 53 -4.68 -3.09 -1.82
N HIS A 54 -5.46 -3.96 -1.19
CA HIS A 54 -6.88 -3.76 -0.99
C HIS A 54 -7.15 -2.53 -0.12
N ASP A 55 -6.48 -2.40 1.03
CA ASP A 55 -6.61 -1.27 1.93
C ASP A 55 -6.29 0.05 1.22
N GLN A 56 -5.18 0.09 0.46
CA GLN A 56 -4.80 1.26 -0.34
C GLN A 56 -5.86 1.64 -1.37
N PHE A 57 -6.50 0.64 -2.01
CA PHE A 57 -7.60 0.89 -2.94
C PHE A 57 -8.82 1.49 -2.23
N ILE A 58 -9.22 0.93 -1.09
CA ILE A 58 -10.34 1.44 -0.29
C ILE A 58 -10.07 2.87 0.19
N MET A 59 -8.88 3.15 0.71
CA MET A 59 -8.49 4.47 1.18
C MET A 59 -8.56 5.51 0.06
N ARG A 60 -7.97 5.22 -1.11
CA ARG A 60 -8.02 6.12 -2.27
C ARG A 60 -9.44 6.41 -2.74
N LYS A 61 -10.30 5.38 -2.75
CA LYS A 61 -11.70 5.52 -3.15
C LYS A 61 -12.48 6.43 -2.19
N GLN A 62 -12.30 6.24 -0.88
CA GLN A 62 -12.94 7.07 0.13
C GLN A 62 -12.46 8.53 0.07
N GLU A 63 -11.16 8.73 -0.11
CA GLU A 63 -10.59 10.08 -0.26
C GLU A 63 -11.17 10.81 -1.47
N GLN A 64 -11.29 10.12 -2.61
CA GLN A 64 -11.91 10.69 -3.81
C GLN A 64 -13.36 11.11 -3.54
N GLN A 65 -14.16 10.24 -2.91
CA GLN A 65 -15.56 10.54 -2.57
C GLN A 65 -15.67 11.74 -1.62
N ARG A 66 -14.78 11.84 -0.62
CA ARG A 66 -14.75 12.99 0.30
C ARG A 66 -14.45 14.29 -0.44
N ARG A 67 -13.42 14.31 -1.30
CA ARG A 67 -13.06 15.48 -2.10
C ARG A 67 -14.19 15.91 -3.05
N GLU A 68 -14.91 14.96 -3.63
CA GLU A 68 -16.07 15.24 -4.50
C GLU A 68 -17.24 15.83 -3.69
N ALA A 69 -17.52 15.29 -2.50
CA ALA A 69 -18.54 15.81 -1.60
C ALA A 69 -18.21 17.23 -1.11
N GLU A 70 -16.94 17.48 -0.73
CA GLU A 70 -16.45 18.79 -0.31
C GLU A 70 -16.60 19.84 -1.43
N LYS A 71 -16.18 19.51 -2.65
CA LYS A 71 -16.36 20.40 -3.82
C LYS A 71 -17.84 20.69 -4.12
N THR A 72 -18.69 19.67 -3.99
CA THR A 72 -20.13 19.83 -4.21
C THR A 72 -20.74 20.76 -3.16
N HIS A 73 -20.35 20.60 -1.89
CA HIS A 73 -20.79 21.45 -0.79
C HIS A 73 -20.32 22.90 -0.97
N GLU A 74 -19.05 23.12 -1.31
CA GLU A 74 -18.49 24.44 -1.58
C GLU A 74 -19.22 25.16 -2.73
N ASN A 75 -19.49 24.46 -3.83
CA ASN A 75 -20.22 25.01 -4.97
C ASN A 75 -21.68 25.36 -4.63
N ALA A 76 -22.32 24.61 -3.72
CA ALA A 76 -23.69 24.91 -3.29
C ALA A 76 -23.74 26.20 -2.46
N LEU A 77 -22.78 26.41 -1.54
CA LEU A 77 -22.67 27.63 -0.74
C LEU A 77 -22.41 28.87 -1.59
N LYS A 78 -21.52 28.78 -2.59
CA LYS A 78 -21.25 29.89 -3.52
C LYS A 78 -22.43 30.28 -4.41
N ARG A 79 -23.46 29.43 -4.52
CA ARG A 79 -24.68 29.74 -5.31
C ARG A 79 -25.77 30.42 -4.49
N THR A 80 -25.63 30.44 -3.16
CA THR A 80 -26.58 31.07 -2.25
C THR A 80 -26.18 32.49 -1.84
N GLU A 81 -25.00 32.94 -2.25
CA GLU A 81 -24.50 34.32 -2.18
C GLU A 81 -24.75 35.05 -3.50
#